data_AF-A0A6A6S610-F1
#
_entry.id   AF-A0A6A6S610-F1
#
_cell.length_a   1.000
_cell.length_b   1.000
_cell.length_c   1.000
_cell.angle_alpha   90.00
_cell.angle_beta   90.00
_cell.angle_gamma   90.00
#
_symmetry.space_group_name_H-M   'P 1'
#
loop_
_entity.id
_entity.type
_entity.pdbx_description
1 polymer ?
#
loop_
_entity_poly.entity_id
_entity_poly.type
_entity_poly.pdbx_seq_one_letter_code
_entity_poly.pdbx_strand_id
1 'polypeptide(L)'
;MYLCMEEFFARGIETIAASEDNELRDCIICQDPLHMIPSPNSLPDGFATPIRLCHHPVRIKSCGHTHGLECLSAWLKTGYSCPTCNRILFVPEALPGPSEEEINDVFYELKNEYGERPVTIAIINYLNHHDQLENQRRQSIMAAIAVQEQKIQEKERKRVREMEIKWEDNVEEEPDWDTSDNEDAEDAEDADMDGEL
;
A
#
# COMPACT_ATOMS: atom_id res chain seq x y z
N MET A 1 6.07 -7.64 -0.90
CA MET A 1 4.83 -8.16 -0.30
C MET A 1 5.11 -8.47 1.17
N TYR A 2 4.15 -8.25 2.07
CA TYR A 2 4.33 -8.46 3.52
C TYR A 2 3.68 -9.77 3.98
N LEU A 3 4.15 -10.34 5.10
CA LEU A 3 3.69 -11.66 5.59
C LEU A 3 2.35 -11.58 6.33
N CYS A 4 2.07 -10.46 7.00
CA CYS A 4 0.80 -10.22 7.71
C CYS A 4 0.44 -8.72 7.72
N MET A 5 -0.72 -8.41 8.29
CA MET A 5 -1.23 -7.04 8.39
C MET A 5 -0.33 -6.16 9.28
N GLU A 6 0.18 -6.69 10.39
CA GLU A 6 1.04 -5.96 11.33
C GLU A 6 2.36 -5.56 10.67
N GLU A 7 2.98 -6.49 9.94
CA GLU A 7 4.21 -6.20 9.20
C GLU A 7 3.95 -5.15 8.10
N PHE A 8 2.80 -5.23 7.43
CA PHE A 8 2.39 -4.22 6.47
C PHE A 8 2.26 -2.83 7.10
N PHE A 9 1.63 -2.69 8.28
CA PHE A 9 1.55 -1.40 8.96
C PHE A 9 2.91 -0.91 9.46
N ALA A 10 3.80 -1.80 9.88
CA ALA A 10 5.12 -1.41 10.34
C ALA A 10 6.05 -0.92 9.21
N ARG A 11 5.95 -1.53 8.01
CA ARG A 11 6.95 -1.34 6.94
C ARG A 11 6.37 -0.84 5.62
N GLY A 12 5.12 -1.15 5.34
CA GLY A 12 4.45 -0.96 4.05
C GLY A 12 3.64 0.30 3.89
N ILE A 13 3.50 1.07 4.96
CA ILE A 13 2.97 2.42 4.90
C ILE A 13 4.05 3.45 5.20
N GLU A 14 3.83 4.65 4.67
CA GLU A 14 4.62 5.84 4.93
C GLU A 14 3.66 6.94 5.38
N THR A 15 3.94 7.54 6.54
CA THR A 15 3.22 8.74 6.99
C THR A 15 3.60 9.90 6.08
N ILE A 16 2.59 10.58 5.55
CA ILE A 16 2.81 11.76 4.72
C ILE A 16 2.73 13.00 5.60
N ALA A 17 3.67 13.93 5.43
CA ALA A 17 3.64 15.21 6.12
C ALA A 17 2.77 16.24 5.40
N ALA A 18 2.22 17.17 6.19
CA ALA A 18 1.82 18.53 5.82
C ALA A 18 2.25 19.00 4.42
N SER A 19 1.41 18.95 3.39
CA SER A 19 1.70 19.68 2.14
C SER A 19 0.44 20.16 1.44
N GLU A 20 0.53 21.32 0.78
CA GLU A 20 -0.56 21.94 0.01
C GLU A 20 -1.13 20.96 -1.05
N ASP A 21 -0.26 20.15 -1.68
CA ASP A 21 -0.68 19.13 -2.66
C ASP A 21 -1.61 18.03 -2.12
N ASN A 22 -1.64 17.85 -0.79
CA ASN A 22 -2.47 16.84 -0.13
C ASN A 22 -3.75 17.43 0.47
N GLU A 23 -3.86 18.77 0.57
CA GLU A 23 -5.02 19.43 1.20
C GLU A 23 -6.33 19.26 0.41
N LEU A 24 -6.22 18.96 -0.88
CA LEU A 24 -7.35 18.80 -1.79
C LEU A 24 -7.71 17.34 -2.07
N ARG A 25 -7.05 16.37 -1.43
CA ARG A 25 -7.29 14.95 -1.70
C ARG A 25 -8.24 14.35 -0.68
N ASP A 26 -9.34 13.77 -1.18
CA ASP A 26 -10.27 13.01 -0.36
C ASP A 26 -9.83 11.56 -0.22
N CYS A 27 -10.10 10.97 0.94
CA CYS A 27 -9.90 9.56 1.15
C CYS A 27 -10.92 8.78 0.30
N ILE A 28 -10.47 7.92 -0.62
CA ILE A 28 -11.37 7.14 -1.48
C ILE A 28 -12.32 6.19 -0.71
N ILE A 29 -12.02 5.87 0.56
CA ILE A 29 -12.81 4.94 1.37
C ILE A 29 -14.04 5.64 1.95
N CYS A 30 -13.85 6.78 2.62
CA CYS A 30 -14.93 7.52 3.29
C CYS A 30 -15.37 8.80 2.56
N GLN A 31 -14.63 9.23 1.54
CA GLN A 31 -14.79 10.48 0.80
C GLN A 31 -14.63 11.75 1.65
N ASP A 32 -14.08 11.61 2.86
CA ASP A 32 -13.71 12.76 3.68
C ASP A 32 -12.30 13.25 3.32
N PRO A 33 -12.03 14.57 3.44
CA PRO A 33 -10.72 15.11 3.12
C PRO A 33 -9.61 14.53 4.00
N LEU A 34 -8.43 14.32 3.40
CA LEU A 34 -7.22 13.90 4.10
C LEU A 34 -6.54 15.09 4.81
N HIS A 35 -7.32 15.84 5.59
CA HIS A 35 -6.84 17.05 6.27
C HIS A 35 -5.73 16.72 7.26
N MET A 36 -4.60 17.42 7.13
CA MET A 36 -3.42 17.26 7.98
C MET A 36 -3.26 18.31 9.08
N ILE A 37 -4.32 19.03 9.42
CA ILE A 37 -4.26 20.04 10.47
C ILE A 37 -5.33 19.71 11.51
N PRO A 38 -4.98 19.10 12.66
CA PRO A 38 -5.74 19.37 13.86
C PRO A 38 -5.45 20.83 14.17
N SER A 39 -6.32 21.75 13.74
CA SER A 39 -6.17 23.14 14.14
C SER A 39 -6.64 23.22 15.59
N PRO A 40 -5.74 23.40 16.58
CA PRO A 40 -6.15 23.42 17.98
C PRO A 40 -6.98 24.66 18.34
N ASN A 41 -7.17 25.59 17.40
CA ASN A 41 -7.80 26.91 17.63
C ASN A 41 -9.07 27.16 16.80
N SER A 42 -9.62 26.17 16.10
CA SER A 42 -10.87 26.36 15.36
C SER A 42 -11.99 25.50 15.93
N LEU A 43 -12.57 25.98 17.04
CA LEU A 43 -14.02 25.96 17.25
C LEU A 43 -14.39 27.01 18.32
N PRO A 44 -15.06 28.12 17.93
CA PRO A 44 -15.96 28.82 18.82
C PRO A 44 -17.14 27.91 19.15
N ASP A 45 -17.39 27.78 20.46
CA ASP A 45 -18.52 27.12 21.10
C ASP A 45 -19.85 27.47 20.39
N GLY A 46 -20.59 26.49 19.85
CA GLY A 46 -22.02 26.72 19.57
C GLY A 46 -22.70 26.03 18.39
N PHE A 47 -22.01 25.41 17.43
CA PHE A 47 -22.72 24.67 16.35
C PHE A 47 -22.21 23.25 16.22
N ALA A 48 -23.05 22.30 16.66
CA ALA A 48 -22.87 20.87 16.53
C ALA A 48 -23.02 20.41 15.06
N THR A 49 -22.11 20.82 14.18
CA THR A 49 -21.87 20.04 12.96
C THR A 49 -21.17 18.75 13.35
N PRO A 50 -21.54 17.58 12.78
CA PRO A 50 -20.84 16.34 13.04
C PRO A 50 -19.38 16.58 12.70
N ILE A 51 -18.52 16.44 13.71
CA ILE A 51 -17.07 16.59 13.60
C ILE A 51 -16.66 15.67 12.46
N ARG A 52 -16.34 16.23 11.29
CA ARG A 52 -15.76 15.46 10.20
C ARG A 52 -14.41 14.98 10.74
N LEU A 53 -14.36 13.70 11.06
CA LEU A 53 -13.20 13.07 11.67
C LEU A 53 -12.09 13.07 10.62
N CYS A 54 -11.19 14.06 10.70
CA CYS A 54 -10.00 14.07 9.86
C CYS A 54 -9.21 12.77 10.08
N HIS A 55 -8.75 12.14 9.01
CA HIS A 55 -7.97 10.92 9.07
C HIS A 55 -6.50 11.22 8.84
N HIS A 56 -5.61 10.58 9.61
CA HIS A 56 -4.17 10.75 9.42
C HIS A 56 -3.76 10.14 8.08
N PRO A 57 -3.21 10.90 7.11
CA PRO A 57 -2.95 10.35 5.79
C PRO A 57 -1.69 9.49 5.77
N VAL A 58 -1.82 8.33 5.12
CA VAL A 58 -0.74 7.39 4.90
C VAL A 58 -0.68 6.98 3.44
N ARG A 59 0.54 6.81 2.94
CA ARG A 59 0.84 6.30 1.60
C ARG A 59 1.21 4.83 1.66
N ILE A 60 0.61 4.02 0.79
CA ILE A 60 1.03 2.64 0.61
C ILE A 60 2.28 2.62 -0.26
N LYS A 61 3.44 2.22 0.28
CA LYS A 61 4.74 2.29 -0.43
C LYS A 61 4.75 1.51 -1.74
N SER A 62 4.07 0.36 -1.77
CA SER A 62 4.10 -0.53 -2.93
C SER A 62 3.35 0.03 -4.15
N CYS A 63 2.28 0.80 -3.95
CA CYS A 63 1.44 1.29 -5.05
C CYS A 63 1.28 2.82 -5.11
N GLY A 64 1.75 3.56 -4.09
CA GLY A 64 1.70 5.02 -4.02
C GLY A 64 0.33 5.62 -3.67
N HIS A 65 -0.73 4.82 -3.54
CA HIS A 65 -2.05 5.32 -3.19
C HIS A 65 -2.10 5.80 -1.74
N THR A 66 -2.84 6.89 -1.51
CA THR A 66 -2.95 7.55 -0.22
C THR A 66 -4.35 7.36 0.35
N HIS A 67 -4.43 7.05 1.64
CA HIS A 67 -5.67 6.81 2.38
C HIS A 67 -5.56 7.39 3.79
N GLY A 68 -6.70 7.56 4.47
CA GLY A 68 -6.70 7.78 5.92
C GLY A 68 -6.27 6.50 6.64
N LEU A 69 -5.43 6.60 7.66
CA LEU A 69 -4.88 5.48 8.42
C LEU A 69 -6.00 4.62 9.02
N GLU A 70 -6.98 5.26 9.63
CA GLU A 70 -8.11 4.61 10.29
C GLU A 70 -8.99 3.88 9.26
N CYS A 71 -9.27 4.52 8.13
CA CYS A 71 -10.03 3.91 7.04
C CYS A 71 -9.30 2.74 6.40
N LEU A 72 -7.99 2.88 6.16
CA LEU A 72 -7.17 1.81 5.61
C LEU A 72 -7.07 0.64 6.59
N SER A 73 -6.92 0.92 7.89
CA SER A 73 -6.95 -0.11 8.93
C SER A 73 -8.29 -0.85 8.96
N ALA A 74 -9.41 -0.13 8.94
CA ALA A 74 -10.74 -0.74 8.89
C ALA A 74 -10.93 -1.61 7.64
N TRP A 75 -10.50 -1.13 6.47
CA TRP A 75 -10.56 -1.89 5.22
C TRP A 75 -9.76 -3.19 5.31
N LEU A 76 -8.54 -3.13 5.83
CA LEU A 76 -7.62 -4.27 5.90
C LEU A 76 -7.97 -5.30 6.98
N LYS A 77 -8.92 -5.01 7.88
CA LYS A 77 -9.53 -6.04 8.74
C LYS A 77 -10.42 -7.01 7.98
N THR A 78 -10.95 -6.59 6.84
CA THR A 78 -11.88 -7.40 6.01
C THR A 78 -11.27 -7.84 4.69
N GLY A 79 -10.12 -7.26 4.31
CA GLY A 79 -9.44 -7.53 3.05
C GLY A 79 -7.93 -7.38 3.17
N TYR A 80 -7.22 -7.67 2.09
CA TYR A 80 -5.75 -7.70 2.07
C TYR A 80 -5.19 -6.98 0.84
N SER A 81 -5.99 -6.10 0.23
CA SER A 81 -5.65 -5.39 -1.00
C SER A 81 -5.85 -3.88 -0.89
N CYS A 82 -5.10 -3.13 -1.70
CA CYS A 82 -5.25 -1.68 -1.80
C CYS A 82 -6.64 -1.33 -2.36
N PRO A 83 -7.42 -0.46 -1.68
CA PRO A 83 -8.76 -0.06 -2.13
C PRO A 83 -8.80 0.57 -3.52
N THR A 84 -7.71 1.23 -3.96
CA THR A 84 -7.69 1.94 -5.24
C THR A 84 -7.30 1.06 -6.41
N CYS A 85 -6.33 0.16 -6.24
CA CYS A 85 -5.75 -0.59 -7.35
C CYS A 85 -5.82 -2.12 -7.19
N ASN A 86 -6.44 -2.61 -6.11
CA ASN A 86 -6.58 -4.03 -5.78
C ASN A 86 -5.24 -4.80 -5.73
N ARG A 87 -4.12 -4.09 -5.57
CA ARG A 87 -2.82 -4.73 -5.33
C ARG A 87 -2.87 -5.47 -3.99
N ILE A 88 -2.47 -6.74 -3.98
CA ILE A 88 -2.37 -7.52 -2.75
C ILE A 88 -1.22 -6.95 -1.92
N LEU A 89 -1.51 -6.58 -0.68
CA LEU A 89 -0.57 -5.91 0.21
C LEU A 89 0.18 -6.92 1.08
N PHE A 90 -0.56 -7.87 1.65
CA PHE A 90 -0.02 -8.94 2.49
C PHE A 90 -0.77 -10.24 2.24
N VAL A 91 -0.18 -11.35 2.68
CA VAL A 91 -0.84 -12.66 2.66
C VAL A 91 -1.91 -12.67 3.75
N PRO A 92 -3.20 -12.89 3.43
CA PRO A 92 -4.22 -12.99 4.46
C PRO A 92 -3.92 -14.19 5.34
N GLU A 93 -4.12 -14.01 6.64
CA GLU A 93 -4.00 -15.10 7.58
C GLU A 93 -5.01 -16.20 7.22
N ALA A 94 -4.59 -17.44 7.48
CA ALA A 94 -5.48 -18.59 7.45
C ALA A 94 -6.75 -18.26 8.24
N LEU A 95 -7.93 -18.59 7.71
CA LEU A 95 -9.09 -18.56 8.60
C LEU A 95 -8.79 -19.58 9.71
N PRO A 96 -8.96 -19.22 10.98
CA PRO A 96 -8.85 -20.22 12.03
C PRO A 96 -9.86 -21.31 11.69
N GLY A 97 -9.36 -22.53 11.50
CA GLY A 97 -10.22 -23.69 11.39
C GLY A 97 -11.06 -23.85 12.66
N PRO A 98 -12.08 -24.72 12.63
CA PRO A 98 -12.82 -25.05 13.83
C PRO A 98 -11.84 -25.48 14.94
N SER A 99 -11.99 -24.89 16.11
CA SER A 99 -11.20 -25.23 17.28
C SER A 99 -11.48 -26.67 17.72
N GLU A 100 -10.53 -27.27 18.43
CA GLU A 100 -10.71 -28.61 18.99
C GLU A 100 -11.91 -28.66 19.96
N GLU A 101 -12.17 -27.57 20.70
CA GLU A 101 -13.34 -27.44 21.58
C GLU A 101 -14.64 -27.48 20.79
N GLU A 102 -14.77 -26.69 19.71
CA GLU A 102 -15.96 -26.71 18.85
C GLU A 102 -16.18 -28.09 18.19
N ILE A 103 -15.11 -28.75 17.76
CA ILE A 103 -15.18 -30.10 17.18
C ILE A 103 -15.67 -31.10 18.24
N ASN A 104 -15.13 -31.02 19.46
CA ASN A 104 -15.51 -31.88 20.57
C ASN A 104 -16.96 -31.66 20.98
N ASP A 105 -17.41 -30.41 21.08
CA ASP A 105 -18.79 -30.07 21.43
C ASP A 105 -19.78 -30.72 20.44
N VAL A 106 -19.55 -30.54 19.14
CA VAL A 106 -20.35 -31.18 18.09
C VAL A 106 -20.30 -32.70 18.18
N PHE A 107 -19.13 -33.28 18.45
CA PHE A 107 -19.00 -34.71 18.62
C PHE A 107 -19.82 -35.24 19.81
N TYR A 108 -19.70 -34.62 20.99
CA TYR A 108 -20.39 -35.05 22.20
C TYR A 108 -21.91 -34.86 22.11
N GLU A 109 -22.37 -33.81 21.44
CA GLU A 109 -23.79 -33.56 21.18
C GLU A 109 -24.39 -34.64 20.27
N LEU A 110 -23.73 -34.95 19.15
CA LEU A 110 -24.29 -35.82 18.12
C LEU A 110 -24.04 -37.33 18.37
N LYS A 111 -22.99 -37.71 19.10
CA LYS A 111 -22.62 -39.15 19.22
C LYS A 111 -23.70 -40.01 19.87
N ASN A 112 -24.52 -39.44 20.77
CA ASN A 112 -25.55 -40.20 21.48
C ASN A 112 -26.74 -40.52 20.59
N GLU A 113 -27.08 -39.63 19.66
CA GLU A 113 -28.21 -39.78 18.75
C GLU A 113 -27.83 -40.57 17.49
N TYR A 114 -26.65 -40.30 16.91
CA TYR A 114 -26.24 -40.84 15.61
C TYR A 114 -25.16 -41.94 15.70
N GLY A 115 -24.64 -42.19 16.90
CA GLY A 115 -23.53 -43.11 17.14
C GLY A 115 -22.16 -42.47 16.88
N GLU A 116 -21.14 -42.97 17.58
CA GLU A 116 -19.78 -42.43 17.53
C GLU A 116 -19.17 -42.50 16.13
N ARG A 117 -19.20 -43.68 15.50
CA ARG A 117 -18.51 -43.90 14.21
C ARG A 117 -19.04 -43.02 13.06
N PRO A 118 -20.37 -42.90 12.83
CA PRO A 118 -20.89 -41.99 11.81
C PRO A 118 -20.51 -40.53 12.04
N VAL A 119 -20.56 -40.07 13.30
CA VAL A 119 -20.21 -38.69 13.65
C VAL A 119 -18.72 -38.43 13.42
N THR A 120 -17.83 -39.33 13.84
CA THR A 120 -16.38 -39.22 13.58
C THR A 120 -16.09 -39.12 12.08
N ILE A 121 -16.73 -39.96 11.25
CA ILE A 121 -16.54 -39.92 9.79
C ILE A 121 -17.02 -38.58 9.21
N ALA A 122 -18.17 -38.06 9.69
CA ALA A 122 -18.70 -36.78 9.25
C ALA A 122 -17.76 -35.62 9.59
N ILE A 123 -17.21 -35.59 10.81
CA ILE A 123 -16.23 -34.59 11.25
C ILE A 123 -14.96 -34.67 10.39
N ILE A 124 -14.40 -35.87 10.17
CA ILE A 124 -13.21 -36.04 9.32
C ILE A 124 -13.47 -35.52 7.90
N ASN A 125 -14.62 -35.84 7.31
CA ASN A 125 -14.99 -35.36 5.98
C ASN A 125 -15.14 -33.83 5.94
N TYR A 126 -15.72 -33.23 6.98
CA TYR A 126 -15.84 -31.79 7.11
C TYR A 126 -14.47 -31.11 7.20
N LEU A 127 -13.57 -31.61 8.07
CA LEU A 127 -12.21 -31.06 8.22
C LEU A 127 -11.42 -31.16 6.91
N ASN A 128 -11.44 -32.32 6.25
CA ASN A 128 -10.77 -32.51 4.95
C ASN A 128 -11.33 -31.56 3.89
N HIS A 129 -12.65 -31.34 3.86
CA HIS A 129 -13.26 -30.41 2.92
C HIS A 129 -12.87 -28.96 3.22
N HIS A 130 -12.86 -28.56 4.48
CA HIS A 130 -12.42 -27.24 4.93
C HIS A 130 -10.95 -26.99 4.53
N ASP A 131 -10.05 -27.93 4.80
CA ASP A 131 -8.63 -27.84 4.43
C ASP A 131 -8.45 -27.73 2.92
N GLN A 132 -9.25 -28.46 2.14
CA GLN A 132 -9.21 -28.38 0.68
C GLN A 132 -9.63 -26.98 0.18
N LEU A 133 -10.72 -26.42 0.71
CA LEU A 133 -11.18 -25.07 0.37
C LEU A 133 -10.15 -24.01 0.75
N GLU A 134 -9.55 -24.14 1.93
CA GLU A 134 -8.53 -23.20 2.36
C GLU A 134 -7.26 -23.30 1.50
N ASN A 135 -6.81 -24.51 1.19
CA ASN A 135 -5.67 -24.71 0.30
C ASN A 135 -5.94 -24.16 -1.11
N GLN A 136 -7.15 -24.35 -1.65
CA GLN A 136 -7.57 -23.74 -2.91
C GLN A 136 -7.55 -22.20 -2.84
N ARG A 137 -8.06 -21.62 -1.75
CA ARG A 137 -8.01 -20.18 -1.51
C ARG A 137 -6.56 -19.68 -1.46
N ARG A 138 -5.68 -20.35 -0.71
CA ARG A 138 -4.25 -20.02 -0.63
C ARG A 138 -3.59 -20.09 -2.01
N GLN A 139 -3.83 -21.15 -2.77
CA GLN A 139 -3.32 -21.30 -4.14
C GLN A 139 -3.81 -20.18 -5.06
N SER A 140 -5.10 -19.82 -4.99
CA SER A 140 -5.67 -18.72 -5.77
C SER A 140 -5.02 -17.38 -5.43
N ILE A 141 -4.75 -17.11 -4.16
CA ILE A 141 -4.08 -15.88 -3.71
C ILE A 141 -2.63 -15.86 -4.20
N MET A 142 -1.89 -16.96 -4.03
CA MET A 142 -0.51 -17.07 -4.52
C MET A 142 -0.42 -16.89 -6.04
N ALA A 143 -1.36 -17.47 -6.80
CA ALA A 143 -1.44 -17.28 -8.24
C ALA A 143 -1.71 -15.81 -8.61
N ALA A 144 -2.62 -15.14 -7.89
CA ALA A 144 -2.91 -13.72 -8.11
C ALA A 144 -1.68 -12.83 -7.80
N ILE A 145 -0.94 -13.13 -6.74
CA ILE A 145 0.33 -12.46 -6.41
C ILE A 145 1.34 -12.65 -7.54
N ALA A 146 1.55 -13.88 -8.01
CA ALA A 146 2.50 -14.17 -9.07
C ALA A 146 2.17 -13.42 -10.37
N VAL A 147 0.88 -13.34 -10.74
CA VAL A 147 0.42 -12.55 -11.89
C VAL A 147 0.68 -11.05 -11.68
N GLN A 148 0.48 -10.52 -10.47
CA GLN A 148 0.78 -9.13 -10.16
C GLN A 148 2.28 -8.84 -10.28
N GLU A 149 3.13 -9.73 -9.78
CA GLU A 149 4.60 -9.61 -9.88
C GLU A 149 5.07 -9.64 -11.32
N GLN A 150 4.56 -10.56 -12.15
CA GLN A 150 4.88 -10.61 -13.59
C GLN A 150 4.51 -9.29 -14.30
N LYS A 151 3.33 -8.73 -13.99
CA LYS A 151 2.91 -7.43 -14.56
C LYS A 151 3.82 -6.29 -14.13
N ILE A 152 4.33 -6.30 -12.90
CA ILE A 152 5.27 -5.30 -12.41
C ILE A 152 6.61 -5.43 -13.16
N GLN A 153 7.16 -6.65 -13.22
CA GLN A 153 8.42 -6.92 -13.93
C GLN A 153 8.33 -6.56 -15.42
N GLU A 154 7.20 -6.86 -16.07
CA GLU A 154 6.99 -6.51 -17.47
C GLU A 154 6.97 -4.99 -17.68
N LYS A 155 6.28 -4.24 -16.80
CA LYS A 155 6.27 -2.77 -16.84
C LYS A 155 7.67 -2.19 -16.63
N GLU A 156 8.44 -2.72 -15.69
CA GLU A 156 9.82 -2.31 -15.44
C GLU A 156 10.72 -2.58 -16.64
N ARG A 157 10.64 -3.79 -17.22
CA ARG A 157 11.38 -4.16 -18.43
C ARG A 157 11.02 -3.25 -19.59
N LYS A 158 9.74 -2.90 -19.76
CA LYS A 158 9.31 -1.95 -20.78
C LYS A 158 9.91 -0.56 -20.54
N ARG A 159 9.88 -0.07 -19.30
CA ARG A 159 10.46 1.23 -18.92
C ARG A 159 11.97 1.30 -19.19
N VAL A 160 12.71 0.23 -18.89
CA VAL A 160 14.14 0.14 -19.17
C VAL A 160 14.41 0.20 -20.67
N ARG A 161 13.66 -0.57 -21.48
CA ARG A 161 13.78 -0.55 -22.95
C ARG A 161 13.43 0.81 -23.56
N GLU A 162 12.37 1.45 -23.07
CA GLU A 162 11.98 2.80 -23.51
C GLU A 162 13.05 3.85 -23.16
N MET A 163 13.72 3.70 -22.02
CA MET A 163 14.85 4.55 -21.65
C MET A 163 16.05 4.31 -22.56
N GLU A 164 16.41 3.07 -22.84
CA GLU A 164 17.54 2.67 -23.71
C GLU A 164 17.43 3.28 -25.11
N ILE A 165 16.26 3.17 -25.76
CA ILE A 165 16.02 3.77 -27.08
C ILE A 165 16.23 5.29 -27.06
N LYS A 166 15.77 5.97 -26.00
CA LYS A 166 15.92 7.42 -25.87
C LYS A 166 17.39 7.86 -25.77
N TRP A 167 18.27 7.03 -25.22
CA TRP A 167 19.71 7.34 -25.18
C TRP A 167 20.36 7.20 -26.55
N GLU A 168 19.95 6.21 -27.36
CA GLU A 168 20.47 6.01 -28.72
C GLU A 168 20.06 7.15 -29.67
N ASP A 169 18.83 7.63 -29.58
CA ASP A 169 18.32 8.74 -30.41
C ASP A 169 18.95 10.11 -30.06
N ASN A 170 19.67 10.21 -28.94
CA ASN A 170 20.28 11.47 -28.45
C ASN A 170 21.80 11.53 -28.68
N VAL A 171 22.39 10.61 -29.46
CA VAL A 171 23.84 10.53 -29.74
C VAL A 171 24.23 11.21 -31.08
N GLU A 172 23.28 11.74 -31.86
CA GLU A 172 23.56 12.19 -33.24
C GLU A 172 23.62 13.71 -33.51
N GLU A 173 23.54 14.57 -32.50
CA GLU A 173 24.03 15.95 -32.62
C GLU A 173 25.32 16.07 -31.83
N GLU A 174 26.45 15.77 -32.49
CA GLU A 174 27.74 16.22 -31.97
C GLU A 174 27.63 17.74 -31.75
N PRO A 175 27.84 18.23 -30.52
CA PRO A 175 27.94 19.66 -30.29
C PRO A 175 29.08 20.15 -31.17
N ASP A 176 28.78 21.02 -32.12
CA ASP A 176 29.77 21.69 -32.95
C ASP A 176 30.64 22.54 -32.02
N TRP A 177 31.74 21.95 -31.55
CA TRP A 177 32.76 22.62 -30.73
C TRP A 177 33.64 23.53 -31.60
N ASP A 178 33.13 24.05 -32.71
CA ASP A 178 33.66 25.23 -33.38
C ASP A 178 33.37 26.49 -32.54
N THR A 179 33.76 26.45 -31.27
CA THR A 179 34.01 27.66 -30.47
C THR A 179 35.29 28.27 -30.99
N SER A 180 35.10 29.00 -32.09
CA SER A 180 35.95 30.05 -32.60
C SER A 180 36.72 30.74 -31.48
N ASP A 181 38.03 30.79 -31.67
CA ASP A 181 38.98 31.68 -31.01
C ASP A 181 38.34 33.03 -30.70
N ASN A 182 38.23 33.36 -29.42
CA ASN A 182 38.08 34.74 -28.97
C ASN A 182 39.32 35.06 -28.13
N GLU A 183 40.40 35.30 -28.86
CA GLU A 183 41.49 36.14 -28.40
C GLU A 183 40.93 37.54 -28.10
N ASP A 184 41.49 38.19 -27.08
CA ASP A 184 41.53 39.64 -26.83
C ASP A 184 40.75 40.25 -25.66
N ALA A 185 41.52 41.15 -25.01
CA ALA A 185 41.22 42.18 -24.02
C ALA A 185 41.09 41.69 -22.57
N GLU A 186 42.18 41.65 -21.80
CA GLU A 186 42.90 42.78 -21.18
C GLU A 186 42.06 43.63 -20.21
N ASP A 187 42.63 43.82 -19.03
CA ASP A 187 42.45 44.93 -18.08
C ASP A 187 41.05 45.23 -17.51
N ALA A 188 40.91 45.04 -16.20
CA ALA A 188 40.87 46.19 -15.30
C ALA A 188 40.97 45.76 -13.82
N GLU A 189 41.70 46.60 -13.10
CA GLU A 189 42.14 46.50 -11.73
C GLU A 189 41.02 46.80 -10.72
N ASP A 190 41.31 46.41 -9.47
CA ASP A 190 40.95 47.10 -8.22
C ASP A 190 39.48 47.43 -7.89
N ALA A 191 38.99 46.85 -6.79
CA ALA A 191 38.51 47.63 -5.65
C ALA A 191 38.25 46.73 -4.43
N ASP A 192 39.11 46.88 -3.43
CA ASP A 192 38.79 46.62 -2.02
C ASP A 192 37.51 47.37 -1.61
N MET A 193 36.58 46.69 -0.92
CA MET A 193 35.71 47.39 0.02
C MET A 193 35.45 46.54 1.25
N ASP A 194 36.09 46.97 2.32
CA ASP A 194 35.89 46.60 3.70
C ASP A 194 34.47 46.94 4.16
N GLY A 195 33.89 46.12 5.03
CA GLY A 195 32.57 46.38 5.59
C GLY A 195 32.26 45.49 6.79
N GLU A 196 32.85 45.84 7.94
CA GLU A 196 32.46 45.39 9.28
C GLU A 196 31.00 45.75 9.59
N LEU A 197 30.23 44.80 10.15
CA LEU A 197 29.63 44.86 11.50
C LEU A 197 28.71 43.66 11.76
#